data_AF-A0A1W1EAP1-F1
#
_entry.id   AF-A0A1W1EAP1-F1
#
_cell.length_a   1.000
_cell.length_b   1.000
_cell.length_c   1.000
_cell.angle_alpha   90.00
_cell.angle_beta   90.00
_cell.angle_gamma   90.00
#
_symmetry.space_group_name_H-M   'P 1'
#
loop_
_entity.id
_entity.type
_entity.pdbx_description
1 polymer ?
#
loop_
_entity_poly.entity_id
_entity_poly.type
_entity_poly.pdbx_seq_one_letter_code
_entity_poly.pdbx_strand_id
1 'polypeptide(L)'
;MKKTILSLVTISAIATTGVLADSTTDIAELKAMMQQMNKRLAKLEAENKQLKAQVKSSKTYAAKKHTSKKTAHVAPTAEPEKVDTLVKKYAKATPVFAKTSKLAFSGTHYIHFVSNKDADGHSTNKFGVSRNYVQVKGYFFDDPKSYMRVTLDAKQNSNFDTDSLDVRVKYAYLYLNSILPFTGVEIGLAHTPWLDFEEHHGWKYRSIGETFSEQYNGGHLQTSSDYGINVKSKTEYFSSELGIFNGAGYHGDEDGEGLRGAWRLTGHLLGTGKGHAHKNDTYADVSFFGQYGKDESNVGDSEGNYVWYGVHAVYNQPEFLFAAQYIKADKADDTRKGDGWSVNGEFRLKTLSESLNGWNVLARYDDYTLDTDVEKKTTIAGVAYRYNKNIEFVVDYQKDEEAGNTKNEKVLLTTEVNW
;
A
#
# COMPACT_ATOMS: atom_id res chain seq x y z
N MET A 1 23.12 -18.13 -8.11
CA MET A 1 22.87 -19.04 -6.97
C MET A 1 23.51 -18.58 -5.66
N LYS A 2 24.83 -18.34 -5.55
CA LYS A 2 25.46 -17.90 -4.28
C LYS A 2 24.88 -16.59 -3.67
N LYS A 3 24.49 -15.61 -4.49
CA LYS A 3 23.87 -14.35 -4.02
C LYS A 3 22.41 -14.51 -3.54
N THR A 4 21.71 -15.54 -4.03
CA THR A 4 20.31 -15.84 -3.67
C THR A 4 20.22 -16.55 -2.33
N ILE A 5 21.15 -17.48 -2.08
CA ILE A 5 21.24 -18.24 -0.81
C ILE A 5 21.63 -17.32 0.36
N LEU A 6 22.52 -16.35 0.14
CA LEU A 6 22.95 -15.41 1.19
C LEU A 6 21.80 -14.50 1.67
N SER A 7 20.88 -14.14 0.77
CA SER A 7 19.70 -13.33 1.11
C SER A 7 18.72 -14.11 1.98
N LEU A 8 18.41 -15.36 1.61
CA LEU A 8 17.51 -16.24 2.36
C LEU A 8 18.00 -16.53 3.80
N VAL A 9 19.30 -16.78 3.98
CA VAL A 9 19.90 -17.05 5.31
C VAL A 9 19.91 -15.81 6.21
N THR A 10 20.10 -14.62 5.62
CA THR A 10 20.08 -13.35 6.39
C THR A 10 18.65 -12.99 6.78
N ILE A 11 17.66 -13.27 5.92
CA ILE A 11 16.24 -13.02 6.16
C ILE A 11 15.69 -13.97 7.23
N SER A 12 16.08 -15.26 7.22
CA SER A 12 15.68 -16.19 8.28
C SER A 12 16.23 -15.76 9.64
N ALA A 13 17.45 -15.23 9.69
CA ALA A 13 18.06 -14.77 10.94
C ALA A 13 17.33 -13.56 11.56
N ILE A 14 16.83 -12.62 10.75
CA ILE A 14 16.05 -11.47 11.23
C ILE A 14 14.66 -11.90 11.72
N ALA A 15 14.02 -12.84 11.01
CA ALA A 15 12.70 -13.35 11.39
C ALA A 15 12.76 -14.22 12.67
N THR A 16 13.84 -14.97 12.90
CA THR A 16 13.99 -15.80 14.11
C THR A 16 14.46 -15.03 15.34
N THR A 17 15.16 -13.90 15.17
CA THR A 17 15.62 -13.07 16.30
C THR A 17 14.52 -12.15 16.82
N GLY A 18 13.61 -11.66 15.95
CA GLY A 18 12.48 -10.82 16.38
C GLY A 18 11.38 -11.55 17.18
N VAL A 19 11.30 -12.88 17.08
CA VAL A 19 10.21 -13.68 17.70
C VAL A 19 10.63 -14.30 19.05
N LEU A 20 11.92 -14.24 19.42
CA LEU A 20 12.47 -14.87 20.63
C LEU A 20 13.37 -13.94 21.46
N ALA A 21 13.27 -12.62 21.29
CA ALA A 21 14.22 -11.67 21.86
C ALA A 21 14.19 -11.61 23.40
N ASP A 22 15.30 -11.99 24.03
CA ASP A 22 15.59 -11.69 25.44
C ASP A 22 16.36 -10.35 25.48
N SER A 23 15.78 -9.39 26.21
CA SER A 23 15.92 -7.94 26.04
C SER A 23 17.31 -7.30 26.21
N THR A 24 18.39 -8.07 26.40
CA THR A 24 19.72 -7.49 26.69
C THR A 24 20.77 -7.75 25.61
N THR A 25 20.78 -8.93 24.99
CA THR A 25 21.72 -9.29 23.91
C THR A 25 21.33 -8.66 22.57
N ASP A 26 20.04 -8.61 22.24
CA ASP A 26 19.57 -8.10 20.95
C ASP A 26 19.70 -6.57 20.85
N ILE A 27 19.57 -5.86 21.98
CA ILE A 27 19.83 -4.42 22.06
C ILE A 27 21.32 -4.12 21.84
N ALA A 28 22.22 -5.00 22.32
CA ALA A 28 23.66 -4.83 22.12
C ALA A 28 24.04 -5.04 20.64
N GLU A 29 23.45 -6.03 19.98
CA GLU A 29 23.65 -6.28 18.54
C GLU A 29 23.08 -5.14 17.68
N LEU A 30 21.88 -4.63 18.00
CA LEU A 30 21.29 -3.47 17.33
C LEU A 30 22.16 -2.22 17.49
N LYS A 31 22.69 -1.96 18.70
CA LYS A 31 23.63 -0.86 18.96
C LYS A 31 24.92 -1.02 18.15
N ALA A 32 25.45 -2.24 18.03
CA ALA A 32 26.62 -2.52 17.21
C ALA A 32 26.36 -2.26 15.72
N MET A 33 25.20 -2.68 15.21
CA MET A 33 24.78 -2.40 13.84
C MET A 33 24.62 -0.90 13.58
N MET A 34 23.99 -0.15 14.49
CA MET A 34 23.84 1.30 14.39
C MET A 34 25.20 2.02 14.42
N GLN A 35 26.14 1.58 15.26
CA GLN A 35 27.50 2.14 15.27
C GLN A 35 28.25 1.87 13.96
N GLN A 36 28.09 0.68 13.38
CA GLN A 36 28.68 0.35 12.10
C GLN A 36 28.06 1.18 10.95
N MET A 37 26.75 1.42 11.01
CA MET A 37 26.03 2.27 10.06
C MET A 37 26.51 3.73 10.14
N ASN A 38 26.67 4.28 11.36
CA ASN A 38 27.20 5.62 11.57
C ASN A 38 28.63 5.79 11.02
N LYS A 39 29.49 4.77 11.20
CA LYS A 39 30.83 4.76 10.60
C LYS A 39 30.78 4.76 9.07
N ARG A 40 29.82 4.04 8.47
CA ARG A 40 29.64 3.98 7.02
C ARG A 40 29.10 5.31 6.45
N LEU A 41 28.16 5.96 7.16
CA LEU A 41 27.65 7.30 6.84
C LEU A 41 28.78 8.33 6.85
N ALA A 42 29.59 8.38 7.91
CA ALA A 42 30.72 9.30 8.00
C ALA A 42 31.73 9.10 6.85
N LYS A 43 31.98 7.84 6.45
CA LYS A 43 32.85 7.53 5.31
C LYS A 43 32.25 8.03 3.99
N LEU A 44 30.96 7.80 3.76
CA LEU A 44 30.27 8.26 2.55
C LEU A 44 30.23 9.79 2.46
N GLU A 45 30.02 10.49 3.58
CA GLU A 45 30.07 11.95 3.62
C GLU A 45 31.45 12.50 3.26
N ALA A 46 32.52 11.86 3.74
CA ALA A 46 33.89 12.21 3.38
C ALA A 46 34.18 11.99 1.89
N GLU A 47 33.78 10.85 1.33
CA GLU A 47 33.91 10.54 -0.10
C GLU A 47 33.11 11.54 -0.97
N ASN A 48 31.89 11.88 -0.57
CA ASN A 48 31.03 12.82 -1.29
C ASN A 48 31.60 14.26 -1.25
N LYS A 49 32.24 14.66 -0.14
CA LYS A 49 32.96 15.93 -0.03
C LYS A 49 34.19 15.98 -0.96
N GLN A 50 34.93 14.88 -1.10
CA GLN A 50 36.05 14.77 -2.03
C GLN A 50 35.60 14.82 -3.50
N LEU A 51 34.52 14.12 -3.84
CA LEU A 51 33.91 14.15 -5.18
C LEU A 51 33.45 15.56 -5.56
N LYS A 52 32.78 16.28 -4.65
CA LYS A 52 32.38 17.68 -4.88
C LYS A 52 33.58 18.61 -5.11
N ALA A 53 34.69 18.39 -4.41
CA ALA A 53 35.93 19.14 -4.63
C ALA A 53 36.55 18.85 -6.02
N GLN A 54 36.54 17.59 -6.46
CA GLN A 54 37.02 17.18 -7.79
C GLN A 54 36.13 17.69 -8.94
N VAL A 55 34.82 17.76 -8.74
CA VAL A 55 33.90 18.35 -9.74
C VAL A 55 34.09 19.87 -9.83
N LYS A 56 34.40 20.54 -8.71
CA LYS A 56 34.68 21.98 -8.70
C LYS A 56 36.01 22.30 -9.39
N SER A 57 37.05 21.48 -9.21
CA SER A 57 38.35 21.68 -9.87
C SER A 57 38.27 21.41 -11.38
N SER A 58 37.51 20.40 -11.81
CA SER A 58 37.32 20.08 -13.24
C SER A 58 36.49 21.13 -13.99
N LYS A 59 35.43 21.70 -13.38
CA LYS A 59 34.70 22.85 -13.96
C LYS A 59 35.56 24.11 -14.09
N THR A 60 36.48 24.34 -13.16
CA THR A 60 37.41 25.49 -13.21
C THR A 60 38.46 25.30 -14.32
N TYR A 61 38.84 24.05 -14.61
CA TYR A 61 39.73 23.71 -15.73
C TYR A 61 39.05 23.85 -17.11
N ALA A 62 37.76 23.50 -17.22
CA ALA A 62 36.99 23.64 -18.45
C ALA A 62 36.66 25.12 -18.80
N ALA A 63 36.40 25.96 -17.80
CA ALA A 63 36.12 27.39 -18.01
C ALA A 63 37.33 28.19 -18.53
N LYS A 64 38.57 27.79 -18.20
CA LYS A 64 39.80 28.42 -18.71
C LYS A 64 40.14 28.08 -20.17
N LYS A 65 39.54 27.04 -20.76
CA LYS A 65 39.83 26.61 -22.14
C LYS A 65 38.87 27.19 -23.18
N HIS A 66 37.77 27.82 -22.76
CA HIS A 66 36.73 28.35 -23.66
C HIS A 66 36.77 29.86 -23.91
N THR A 67 37.78 30.59 -23.40
CA THR A 67 37.90 32.05 -23.55
C THR A 67 38.90 32.49 -24.64
N SER A 68 39.00 31.75 -25.76
CA SER A 68 39.62 32.28 -26.98
C SER A 68 39.03 31.69 -28.26
N LYS A 69 37.94 32.28 -28.76
CA LYS A 69 37.73 32.62 -30.19
C LYS A 69 36.37 33.28 -30.39
N LYS A 70 36.40 34.35 -31.18
CA LYS A 70 35.39 35.40 -31.35
C LYS A 70 34.58 35.15 -32.63
N THR A 71 33.28 35.48 -32.57
CA THR A 71 32.38 36.04 -33.62
C THR A 71 32.16 35.35 -34.97
N ALA A 72 30.89 35.07 -35.30
CA ALA A 72 30.19 35.56 -36.49
C ALA A 72 28.65 35.37 -36.38
N HIS A 73 27.90 36.30 -36.98
CA HIS A 73 26.43 36.51 -36.97
C HIS A 73 25.57 35.40 -37.61
N VAL A 74 24.36 35.17 -37.06
CA VAL A 74 23.10 34.88 -37.80
C VAL A 74 21.91 35.52 -37.06
N ALA A 75 20.94 36.02 -37.84
CA ALA A 75 19.74 36.79 -37.49
C ALA A 75 18.56 35.93 -36.94
N PRO A 76 17.42 36.52 -36.54
CA PRO A 76 16.56 36.01 -35.46
C PRO A 76 15.40 35.12 -35.95
N THR A 77 14.99 34.16 -35.12
CA THR A 77 13.72 33.45 -35.27
C THR A 77 13.00 33.33 -33.93
N ALA A 78 11.69 33.51 -34.02
CA ALA A 78 10.72 33.73 -32.95
C ALA A 78 10.71 32.65 -31.85
N GLU A 79 10.62 33.07 -30.58
CA GLU A 79 9.74 32.52 -29.51
C GLU A 79 9.89 33.23 -28.13
N PRO A 80 9.85 34.58 -28.00
CA PRO A 80 9.85 35.20 -26.67
C PRO A 80 8.48 35.17 -25.94
N GLU A 81 7.35 35.08 -26.64
CA GLU A 81 6.01 35.26 -26.03
C GLU A 81 5.52 34.06 -25.19
N LYS A 82 5.87 32.82 -25.55
CA LYS A 82 5.44 31.63 -24.79
C LYS A 82 6.21 31.44 -23.48
N VAL A 83 7.46 31.89 -23.43
CA VAL A 83 8.28 31.83 -22.21
C VAL A 83 7.80 32.87 -21.21
N ASP A 84 7.48 34.08 -21.70
CA ASP A 84 7.09 35.21 -20.86
C ASP A 84 5.69 35.03 -20.24
N THR A 85 4.78 34.31 -20.91
CA THR A 85 3.45 33.95 -20.40
C THR A 85 3.49 32.88 -19.30
N LEU A 86 4.39 31.89 -19.40
CA LEU A 86 4.61 30.91 -18.33
C LEU A 86 5.27 31.56 -17.10
N VAL A 87 6.29 32.40 -17.30
CA VAL A 87 6.97 33.12 -16.20
C VAL A 87 5.99 34.05 -15.46
N LYS A 88 5.12 34.77 -16.17
CA LYS A 88 4.06 35.60 -15.56
C LYS A 88 3.01 34.77 -14.82
N LYS A 89 2.65 33.58 -15.31
CA LYS A 89 1.68 32.66 -14.65
C LYS A 89 2.18 32.15 -13.30
N TYR A 90 3.49 31.97 -13.14
CA TYR A 90 4.11 31.48 -11.90
C TYR A 90 4.82 32.55 -11.07
N ALA A 91 4.75 33.83 -11.45
CA ALA A 91 5.37 34.94 -10.72
C ALA A 91 4.82 35.14 -9.29
N LYS A 92 3.63 34.59 -8.99
CA LYS A 92 3.03 34.57 -7.64
C LYS A 92 3.22 33.23 -6.91
N ALA A 93 3.91 32.26 -7.52
CA ALA A 93 4.19 31.00 -6.86
C ALA A 93 5.28 31.24 -5.80
N THR A 94 4.96 30.97 -4.54
CA THR A 94 5.98 30.91 -3.48
C THR A 94 7.02 29.87 -3.87
N PRO A 95 8.29 30.22 -4.07
CA PRO A 95 9.32 29.24 -4.39
C PRO A 95 9.45 28.26 -3.24
N VAL A 96 9.08 27.00 -3.46
CA VAL A 96 9.38 25.92 -2.53
C VAL A 96 10.80 25.46 -2.84
N PHE A 97 11.76 25.88 -2.02
CA PHE A 97 13.13 25.39 -2.12
C PHE A 97 13.19 23.96 -1.59
N ALA A 98 13.13 23.00 -2.50
CA ALA A 98 13.17 21.59 -2.15
C ALA A 98 14.62 21.12 -1.97
N LYS A 99 14.97 20.58 -0.79
CA LYS A 99 16.18 19.76 -0.59
C LYS A 99 15.98 18.31 -1.04
N THR A 100 14.89 18.04 -1.75
CA THR A 100 14.51 16.78 -2.36
C THR A 100 14.68 16.90 -3.88
N SER A 101 15.02 15.79 -4.55
CA SER A 101 15.20 15.74 -5.99
C SER A 101 13.89 15.88 -6.77
N LYS A 102 12.77 15.50 -6.15
CA LYS A 102 11.43 15.56 -6.73
C LYS A 102 10.38 15.48 -5.63
N LEU A 103 9.38 16.35 -5.71
CA LEU A 103 8.10 16.16 -5.01
C LEU A 103 7.09 15.59 -5.99
N ALA A 104 6.40 14.52 -5.59
CA ALA A 104 5.29 13.95 -6.34
C ALA A 104 4.02 14.01 -5.48
N PHE A 105 3.02 14.72 -5.99
CA PHE A 105 1.68 14.78 -5.43
C PHE A 105 0.78 13.83 -6.19
N SER A 106 -0.10 13.14 -5.48
CA SER A 106 -1.14 12.32 -6.08
C SER A 106 -2.34 12.22 -5.14
N GLY A 107 -3.49 11.86 -5.69
CA GLY A 107 -4.70 11.64 -4.89
C GLY A 107 -5.62 10.58 -5.47
N THR A 108 -6.42 9.99 -4.58
CA THR A 108 -7.47 9.03 -4.90
C THR A 108 -8.70 9.35 -4.05
N HIS A 109 -9.85 9.52 -4.69
CA HIS A 109 -11.09 9.95 -4.02
C HIS A 109 -12.24 9.01 -4.37
N TYR A 110 -12.98 8.55 -3.36
CA TYR A 110 -14.15 7.67 -3.51
C TYR A 110 -15.42 8.39 -3.11
N ILE A 111 -16.05 9.06 -4.07
CA ILE A 111 -17.29 9.81 -3.88
C ILE A 111 -18.44 8.86 -4.17
N HIS A 112 -19.43 8.77 -3.28
CA HIS A 112 -20.52 7.80 -3.45
C HIS A 112 -21.90 8.38 -3.18
N PHE A 113 -22.89 7.74 -3.79
CA PHE A 113 -24.26 7.66 -3.28
C PHE A 113 -24.49 6.23 -2.76
N VAL A 114 -25.11 6.10 -1.60
CA VAL A 114 -25.52 4.80 -1.05
C VAL A 114 -27.02 4.85 -0.74
N SER A 115 -27.73 3.81 -1.19
CA SER A 115 -29.06 3.44 -0.70
C SER A 115 -28.87 2.19 0.16
N ASN A 116 -29.18 2.25 1.45
CA ASN A 116 -29.00 1.14 2.39
C ASN A 116 -30.30 0.82 3.09
N LYS A 117 -30.58 -0.47 3.27
CA LYS A 117 -31.63 -1.01 4.13
C LYS A 117 -30.98 -1.85 5.23
N ASP A 118 -31.22 -1.49 6.48
CA ASP A 118 -30.70 -2.23 7.63
C ASP A 118 -31.59 -3.42 8.03
N ALA A 119 -31.17 -4.14 9.07
CA ALA A 119 -31.85 -5.32 9.60
C ALA A 119 -33.30 -5.05 10.07
N ASP A 120 -33.59 -3.82 10.52
CA ASP A 120 -34.92 -3.41 10.98
C ASP A 120 -35.81 -2.94 9.81
N GLY A 121 -35.26 -2.91 8.60
CA GLY A 121 -35.93 -2.50 7.38
C GLY A 121 -35.94 -0.98 7.16
N HIS A 122 -35.22 -0.21 7.97
CA HIS A 122 -35.08 1.22 7.78
C HIS A 122 -34.20 1.50 6.57
N SER A 123 -34.69 2.36 5.68
CA SER A 123 -33.98 2.76 4.47
C SER A 123 -33.34 4.13 4.62
N THR A 124 -32.07 4.24 4.22
CA THR A 124 -31.32 5.50 4.20
C THR A 124 -30.74 5.74 2.81
N ASN A 125 -30.69 7.00 2.40
CA ASN A 125 -30.10 7.42 1.13
C ASN A 125 -29.19 8.61 1.40
N LYS A 126 -27.90 8.50 1.06
CA LYS A 126 -26.95 9.59 1.31
C LYS A 126 -25.87 9.67 0.26
N PHE A 127 -25.45 10.89 -0.02
CA PHE A 127 -24.18 11.16 -0.69
C PHE A 127 -23.09 11.29 0.37
N GLY A 128 -21.88 10.86 0.03
CA GLY A 128 -20.77 10.91 0.96
C GLY A 128 -19.44 10.64 0.28
N VAL A 129 -18.42 10.56 1.12
CA VAL A 129 -17.09 10.12 0.71
C VAL A 129 -16.64 8.99 1.62
N SER A 130 -16.27 7.86 1.02
CA SER A 130 -15.74 6.71 1.77
C SER A 130 -14.29 6.93 2.18
N ARG A 131 -13.47 7.43 1.24
CA ARG A 131 -12.05 7.72 1.43
C ARG A 131 -11.62 8.90 0.55
N ASN A 132 -10.77 9.77 1.09
CA ASN A 132 -10.07 10.82 0.36
C ASN A 132 -8.59 10.73 0.67
N TYR A 133 -7.79 10.24 -0.27
CA TYR A 133 -6.36 10.14 -0.11
C TYR A 133 -5.66 11.33 -0.76
N VAL A 134 -4.82 12.01 0.01
CA VAL A 134 -3.87 12.99 -0.51
C VAL A 134 -2.47 12.56 -0.11
N GLN A 135 -1.59 12.43 -1.09
CA GLN A 135 -0.25 11.90 -0.90
C GLN A 135 0.82 12.86 -1.39
N VAL A 136 1.92 12.90 -0.65
CA VAL A 136 3.17 13.52 -1.06
C VAL A 136 4.32 12.53 -0.91
N LYS A 137 5.13 12.39 -1.97
CA LYS A 137 6.43 11.71 -1.93
C LYS A 137 7.56 12.71 -2.17
N GLY A 138 8.56 12.71 -1.30
CA GLY A 138 9.80 13.46 -1.45
C GLY A 138 10.98 12.54 -1.70
N TYR A 139 11.52 12.57 -2.91
CA TYR A 139 12.62 11.71 -3.34
C TYR A 139 13.99 12.29 -2.98
N PHE A 140 14.97 11.45 -2.67
CA PHE A 140 16.31 11.94 -2.34
C PHE A 140 17.18 12.12 -3.58
N PHE A 141 18.17 13.01 -3.49
CA PHE A 141 19.09 13.29 -4.61
C PHE A 141 20.07 12.14 -4.86
N ASP A 142 20.64 11.58 -3.80
CA ASP A 142 21.69 10.56 -3.92
C ASP A 142 21.11 9.18 -4.28
N ASP A 143 19.83 8.92 -3.96
CA ASP A 143 19.07 7.76 -4.43
C ASP A 143 17.64 8.18 -4.82
N PRO A 144 17.34 8.38 -6.11
CA PRO A 144 16.03 8.82 -6.57
C PRO A 144 14.95 7.75 -6.47
N LYS A 145 15.26 6.51 -6.03
CA LYS A 145 14.26 5.48 -5.71
C LYS A 145 13.89 5.46 -4.24
N SER A 146 14.71 6.05 -3.38
CA SER A 146 14.40 6.25 -1.96
C SER A 146 13.60 7.54 -1.77
N TYR A 147 12.63 7.52 -0.86
CA TYR A 147 11.72 8.64 -0.63
C TYR A 147 11.13 8.63 0.77
N MET A 148 10.69 9.80 1.25
CA MET A 148 9.69 9.86 2.33
C MET A 148 8.30 9.97 1.71
N ARG A 149 7.30 9.36 2.36
CA ARG A 149 5.88 9.45 1.96
C ARG A 149 5.05 9.88 3.15
N VAL A 150 4.13 10.81 2.89
CA VAL A 150 3.00 11.10 3.78
C VAL A 150 1.71 10.93 2.97
N THR A 151 0.74 10.23 3.54
CA THR A 151 -0.61 10.10 2.99
C THR A 151 -1.62 10.45 4.07
N LEU A 152 -2.47 11.43 3.75
CA LEU A 152 -3.65 11.76 4.55
C LEU A 152 -4.85 10.99 4.00
N ASP A 153 -5.72 10.54 4.90
CA ASP A 153 -7.00 9.89 4.60
C ASP A 153 -8.11 10.67 5.30
N ALA A 154 -9.09 11.16 4.55
CA ALA A 154 -10.30 11.74 5.11
C ALA A 154 -11.51 10.83 4.86
N LYS A 155 -12.23 10.49 5.92
CA LYS A 155 -13.47 9.71 5.87
C LYS A 155 -14.56 10.37 6.70
N GLN A 156 -15.81 10.11 6.38
CA GLN A 156 -16.91 10.57 7.21
C GLN A 156 -16.94 9.75 8.52
N ASN A 157 -17.01 10.45 9.66
CA ASN A 157 -16.94 9.83 10.98
C ASN A 157 -18.03 10.43 11.88
N SER A 158 -18.95 9.60 12.36
CA SER A 158 -20.05 10.04 13.21
C SER A 158 -19.62 10.52 14.59
N ASN A 159 -18.43 10.10 15.04
CA ASN A 159 -17.89 10.45 16.35
C ASN A 159 -17.03 11.73 16.31
N PHE A 160 -16.86 12.33 15.13
CA PHE A 160 -16.04 13.53 14.94
C PHE A 160 -16.91 14.71 14.49
N ASP A 161 -17.04 15.70 15.38
CA ASP A 161 -17.70 16.99 15.12
C ASP A 161 -19.01 16.86 14.30
N THR A 162 -19.97 16.11 14.82
CA THR A 162 -21.33 15.96 14.26
C THR A 162 -21.35 15.46 12.80
N ASP A 163 -20.81 14.26 12.55
CA ASP A 163 -20.74 13.60 11.23
C ASP A 163 -19.83 14.30 10.19
N SER A 164 -18.81 15.03 10.66
CA SER A 164 -17.83 15.70 9.81
C SER A 164 -16.80 14.74 9.20
N LEU A 165 -16.01 15.25 8.26
CA LEU A 165 -14.84 14.53 7.74
C LEU A 165 -13.72 14.53 8.79
N ASP A 166 -13.35 13.34 9.24
CA ASP A 166 -12.19 13.10 10.08
C ASP A 166 -10.97 12.86 9.20
N VAL A 167 -9.91 13.65 9.43
CA VAL A 167 -8.65 13.59 8.67
C VAL A 167 -7.57 12.99 9.53
N ARG A 168 -6.99 11.90 9.05
CA ARG A 168 -5.92 11.16 9.74
C ARG A 168 -4.71 10.93 8.85
N VAL A 169 -3.56 10.72 9.48
CA VAL A 169 -2.35 10.27 8.78
C VAL A 169 -2.45 8.76 8.59
N LYS A 170 -2.56 8.31 7.33
CA LYS A 170 -2.60 6.88 6.98
C LYS A 170 -1.20 6.29 6.80
N TYR A 171 -0.30 7.04 6.18
CA TYR A 171 1.10 6.64 5.99
C TYR A 171 2.02 7.80 6.31
N ALA A 172 3.12 7.50 7.00
CA ALA A 172 4.21 8.44 7.30
C ALA A 172 5.50 7.64 7.50
N TYR A 173 6.19 7.34 6.40
CA TYR A 173 7.37 6.46 6.44
C TYR A 173 8.49 6.91 5.51
N LEU A 174 9.70 6.45 5.84
CA LEU A 174 10.89 6.48 5.00
C LEU A 174 10.98 5.17 4.22
N TYR A 175 11.13 5.25 2.90
CA TYR A 175 11.49 4.13 2.05
C TYR A 175 12.94 4.22 1.62
N LEU A 176 13.73 3.18 1.92
CA LEU A 176 15.09 3.01 1.41
C LEU A 176 15.11 1.86 0.40
N ASN A 177 15.48 2.18 -0.83
CA ASN A 177 15.60 1.22 -1.90
C ASN A 177 16.96 0.51 -1.86
N SER A 178 16.99 -0.78 -2.22
CA SER A 178 18.22 -1.55 -2.47
C SER A 178 19.19 -1.60 -1.27
N ILE A 179 18.67 -1.70 -0.05
CA ILE A 179 19.47 -1.94 1.17
C ILE A 179 20.23 -3.28 1.10
N LEU A 180 19.65 -4.24 0.38
CA LEU A 180 20.23 -5.50 -0.08
C LEU A 180 19.79 -5.73 -1.53
N PRO A 181 20.43 -6.64 -2.29
CA PRO A 181 20.00 -6.96 -3.65
C PRO A 181 18.51 -7.30 -3.70
N PHE A 182 17.76 -6.56 -4.52
CA PHE A 182 16.31 -6.73 -4.72
C PHE A 182 15.41 -6.39 -3.52
N THR A 183 15.97 -5.76 -2.48
CA THR A 183 15.28 -5.51 -1.21
C THR A 183 15.23 -4.02 -0.88
N GLY A 184 14.05 -3.52 -0.56
CA GLY A 184 13.85 -2.21 0.07
C GLY A 184 13.28 -2.35 1.48
N VAL A 185 13.24 -1.25 2.21
CA VAL A 185 12.66 -1.20 3.56
C VAL A 185 11.82 0.06 3.74
N GLU A 186 10.69 -0.09 4.42
CA GLU A 186 9.85 0.99 4.93
C GLU A 186 10.04 1.09 6.45
N ILE A 187 10.19 2.31 6.98
CA ILE A 187 10.37 2.58 8.41
C ILE A 187 9.47 3.75 8.82
N GLY A 188 8.66 3.57 9.86
CA GLY A 188 7.70 4.56 10.36
C GLY A 188 6.29 3.99 10.35
N LEU A 189 5.29 4.82 10.06
CA LEU A 189 3.92 4.37 9.82
C LEU A 189 3.83 3.77 8.40
N ALA A 190 4.28 2.52 8.29
CA ALA A 190 4.54 1.79 7.06
C ALA A 190 3.40 0.83 6.69
N HIS A 191 3.44 0.24 5.49
CA HIS A 191 2.41 -0.72 5.10
C HIS A 191 2.56 -2.03 5.86
N THR A 192 1.43 -2.63 6.20
CA THR A 192 1.39 -4.05 6.58
C THR A 192 1.56 -4.93 5.33
N PRO A 193 2.11 -6.16 5.45
CA PRO A 193 2.54 -6.97 4.30
C PRO A 193 1.44 -7.42 3.32
N TRP A 194 0.19 -7.57 3.76
CA TRP A 194 -0.85 -8.23 2.97
C TRP A 194 -1.82 -7.27 2.29
N LEU A 195 -2.37 -6.30 3.02
CA LEU A 195 -3.55 -5.57 2.57
C LEU A 195 -3.33 -4.82 1.24
N ASP A 196 -2.20 -4.11 1.09
CA ASP A 196 -1.85 -3.42 -0.16
C ASP A 196 -1.70 -4.41 -1.33
N PHE A 197 -1.20 -5.62 -1.08
CA PHE A 197 -1.08 -6.64 -2.13
C PHE A 197 -2.47 -7.12 -2.58
N GLU A 198 -3.36 -7.45 -1.65
CA GLU A 198 -4.72 -7.94 -1.92
C GLU A 198 -5.53 -6.90 -2.72
N GLU A 199 -5.46 -5.62 -2.33
CA GLU A 199 -6.15 -4.51 -2.99
C GLU A 199 -5.72 -4.36 -4.46
N HIS A 200 -4.44 -4.58 -4.79
CA HIS A 200 -3.91 -4.33 -6.14
C HIS A 200 -3.82 -5.57 -7.03
N HIS A 201 -3.83 -6.78 -6.46
CA HIS A 201 -3.68 -8.03 -7.22
C HIS A 201 -4.98 -8.81 -7.34
N GLY A 202 -5.78 -8.88 -6.27
CA GLY A 202 -6.98 -9.72 -6.17
C GLY A 202 -8.29 -8.94 -6.31
N TRP A 203 -8.58 -8.01 -5.40
CA TRP A 203 -9.91 -7.37 -5.33
C TRP A 203 -10.10 -6.21 -6.32
N LYS A 204 -9.11 -5.32 -6.48
CA LYS A 204 -9.10 -4.16 -7.41
C LYS A 204 -10.23 -3.12 -7.27
N TYR A 205 -11.26 -3.37 -6.45
CA TYR A 205 -12.44 -2.53 -6.31
C TYR A 205 -12.59 -2.02 -4.86
N ARG A 206 -11.50 -1.48 -4.30
CA ARG A 206 -11.48 -0.88 -2.95
C ARG A 206 -12.47 0.27 -2.78
N SER A 207 -12.87 0.88 -3.90
CA SER A 207 -13.86 1.96 -3.96
C SER A 207 -15.26 1.56 -3.50
N ILE A 208 -15.65 0.29 -3.64
CA ILE A 208 -16.97 -0.21 -3.24
C ILE A 208 -16.95 -1.10 -1.99
N GLY A 209 -15.80 -1.70 -1.65
CA GLY A 209 -15.69 -2.58 -0.50
C GLY A 209 -14.26 -2.81 -0.02
N GLU A 210 -14.10 -3.07 1.27
CA GLU A 210 -12.81 -3.46 1.85
C GLU A 210 -12.43 -4.88 1.43
N THR A 211 -11.18 -5.28 1.63
CA THR A 211 -10.78 -6.66 1.32
C THR A 211 -11.31 -7.64 2.37
N PHE A 212 -11.29 -8.94 2.08
CA PHE A 212 -11.96 -9.93 2.97
C PHE A 212 -11.27 -10.04 4.33
N SER A 213 -9.96 -9.82 4.36
CA SER A 213 -9.18 -9.81 5.59
C SER A 213 -9.38 -8.53 6.43
N GLU A 214 -9.86 -7.43 5.85
CA GLU A 214 -10.08 -6.14 6.53
C GLU A 214 -11.54 -5.93 6.95
N GLN A 215 -12.49 -6.40 6.15
CA GLN A 215 -13.90 -6.08 6.34
C GLN A 215 -14.51 -6.68 7.63
N TYR A 216 -15.49 -5.98 8.20
CA TYR A 216 -16.18 -6.40 9.42
C TYR A 216 -16.96 -7.73 9.30
N ASN A 217 -17.65 -7.95 8.17
CA ASN A 217 -18.36 -9.20 7.85
C ASN A 217 -17.45 -10.28 7.21
N GLY A 218 -16.13 -10.11 7.36
CA GLY A 218 -15.12 -11.09 6.97
C GLY A 218 -14.24 -11.34 8.18
N GLY A 219 -12.93 -11.37 7.98
CA GLY A 219 -12.01 -11.63 9.09
C GLY A 219 -11.84 -10.47 10.07
N HIS A 220 -11.90 -9.22 9.59
CA HIS A 220 -11.57 -8.02 10.37
C HIS A 220 -10.23 -8.14 11.13
N LEU A 221 -9.20 -8.65 10.44
CA LEU A 221 -7.99 -9.16 11.07
C LEU A 221 -6.76 -8.24 11.03
N GLN A 222 -6.82 -7.18 10.22
CA GLN A 222 -5.65 -6.34 10.03
C GLN A 222 -6.00 -4.93 9.59
N THR A 223 -5.00 -4.07 9.68
CA THR A 223 -5.01 -2.71 9.20
C THR A 223 -4.03 -2.54 8.05
N SER A 224 -4.13 -1.44 7.29
CA SER A 224 -3.24 -1.16 6.14
C SER A 224 -1.86 -0.64 6.53
N SER A 225 -1.74 -0.10 7.74
CA SER A 225 -0.50 0.45 8.25
C SER A 225 -0.37 0.34 9.75
N ASP A 226 0.88 0.32 10.17
CA ASP A 226 1.25 0.36 11.57
C ASP A 226 2.65 0.97 11.71
N TYR A 227 2.97 1.43 12.91
CA TYR A 227 4.30 1.88 13.28
C TYR A 227 5.24 0.68 13.34
N GLY A 228 6.30 0.71 12.55
CA GLY A 228 7.26 -0.39 12.51
C GLY A 228 8.22 -0.32 11.33
N ILE A 229 8.70 -1.50 10.95
CA ILE A 229 9.63 -1.73 9.86
C ILE A 229 9.06 -2.82 8.95
N ASN A 230 9.03 -2.58 7.63
CA ASN A 230 8.62 -3.58 6.64
C ASN A 230 9.69 -3.74 5.56
N VAL A 231 10.24 -4.94 5.43
CA VAL A 231 11.26 -5.31 4.46
C VAL A 231 10.61 -5.97 3.24
N LYS A 232 10.82 -5.38 2.06
CA LYS A 232 10.18 -5.80 0.81
C LYS A 232 11.21 -6.32 -0.17
N SER A 233 11.08 -7.57 -0.61
CA SER A 233 11.97 -8.18 -1.61
C SER A 233 11.21 -8.57 -2.86
N LYS A 234 11.78 -8.32 -4.05
CA LYS A 234 11.12 -8.63 -5.33
C LYS A 234 12.08 -9.21 -6.37
N THR A 235 11.78 -10.42 -6.81
CA THR A 235 12.42 -11.08 -7.95
C THR A 235 11.37 -11.39 -9.02
N GLU A 236 11.77 -12.09 -10.08
CA GLU A 236 10.87 -12.44 -11.17
C GLU A 236 9.78 -13.44 -10.75
N TYR A 237 10.17 -14.47 -10.00
CA TYR A 237 9.30 -15.57 -9.62
C TYR A 237 8.90 -15.56 -8.14
N PHE A 238 9.41 -14.60 -7.37
CA PHE A 238 9.15 -14.52 -5.95
C PHE A 238 9.17 -13.08 -5.44
N SER A 239 8.19 -12.71 -4.63
CA SER A 239 8.24 -11.50 -3.82
C SER A 239 7.87 -11.80 -2.37
N SER A 240 8.39 -10.99 -1.45
CA SER A 240 8.04 -11.08 -0.04
C SER A 240 7.96 -9.72 0.62
N GLU A 241 7.17 -9.66 1.68
CA GLU A 241 7.16 -8.59 2.66
C GLU A 241 7.21 -9.23 4.05
N LEU A 242 8.10 -8.72 4.90
CA LEU A 242 8.29 -9.18 6.26
C LEU A 242 8.38 -7.95 7.15
N GLY A 243 7.47 -7.82 8.10
CA GLY A 243 7.39 -6.65 8.94
C GLY A 243 7.32 -6.97 10.42
N ILE A 244 7.78 -6.01 11.22
CA ILE A 244 7.69 -5.98 12.67
C ILE A 244 7.03 -4.65 13.03
N PHE A 245 5.95 -4.71 13.80
CA PHE A 245 5.07 -3.59 14.10
C PHE A 245 4.62 -3.57 15.56
N ASN A 246 4.06 -2.45 16.01
CA ASN A 246 3.55 -2.31 17.37
C ASN A 246 2.28 -3.13 17.65
N GLY A 247 1.42 -3.40 16.65
CA GLY A 247 0.22 -4.26 16.82
C GLY A 247 -1.10 -3.51 16.68
N ALA A 248 -1.26 -2.33 17.31
CA ALA A 248 -2.50 -1.54 17.29
C ALA A 248 -2.96 -1.08 15.89
N GLY A 249 -2.04 -1.06 14.92
CA GLY A 249 -2.26 -0.35 13.67
C GLY A 249 -2.33 1.16 13.88
N TYR A 250 -2.65 1.87 12.80
CA TYR A 250 -2.65 3.33 12.76
C TYR A 250 -3.75 4.06 13.58
N HIS A 251 -4.58 3.36 14.38
CA HIS A 251 -5.67 3.95 15.19
C HIS A 251 -5.51 3.81 16.70
N GLY A 252 -4.52 3.05 17.17
CA GLY A 252 -4.38 2.76 18.60
C GLY A 252 -2.97 3.03 19.09
N ASP A 253 -2.87 3.35 20.37
CA ASP A 253 -1.62 3.30 21.12
C ASP A 253 -1.55 1.93 21.79
N GLU A 254 -0.55 1.11 21.45
CA GLU A 254 -0.14 0.00 22.33
C GLU A 254 0.91 0.52 23.32
N ASP A 255 0.96 -0.07 24.52
CA ASP A 255 1.97 0.23 25.54
C ASP A 255 3.41 -0.14 25.12
N GLY A 256 3.54 -0.93 24.04
CA GLY A 256 4.79 -1.36 23.46
C GLY A 256 5.40 -2.59 24.15
N GLU A 257 4.62 -3.31 24.97
CA GLU A 257 5.06 -4.53 25.64
C GLU A 257 5.13 -5.73 24.67
N GLY A 258 4.34 -5.70 23.59
CA GLY A 258 4.33 -6.69 22.51
C GLY A 258 4.76 -6.15 21.14
N LEU A 259 5.35 -7.01 20.31
CA LEU A 259 5.58 -6.74 18.88
C LEU A 259 4.84 -7.76 18.01
N ARG A 260 4.31 -7.28 16.90
CA ARG A 260 3.69 -8.08 15.85
C ARG A 260 4.64 -8.34 14.70
N GLY A 261 4.96 -9.60 14.45
CA GLY A 261 5.55 -10.05 13.19
C GLY A 261 4.46 -10.30 12.14
N ALA A 262 4.59 -9.76 10.94
CA ALA A 262 3.67 -10.03 9.83
C ALA A 262 4.44 -10.39 8.56
N TRP A 263 3.82 -11.19 7.69
CA TRP A 263 4.45 -11.65 6.46
C TRP A 263 3.50 -11.76 5.27
N ARG A 264 4.08 -11.64 4.09
CA ARG A 264 3.53 -12.10 2.81
C ARG A 264 4.66 -12.73 2.00
N LEU A 265 4.45 -13.95 1.52
CA LEU A 265 5.35 -14.67 0.63
C LEU A 265 4.55 -15.03 -0.62
N THR A 266 5.00 -14.59 -1.80
CA THR A 266 4.26 -14.80 -3.05
C THR A 266 5.16 -15.42 -4.11
N GLY A 267 4.72 -16.55 -4.65
CA GLY A 267 5.26 -17.13 -5.87
C GLY A 267 4.55 -16.56 -7.09
N HIS A 268 5.31 -16.00 -8.02
CA HIS A 268 4.83 -15.45 -9.29
C HIS A 268 5.06 -16.48 -10.40
N LEU A 269 4.07 -17.31 -10.67
CA LEU A 269 4.21 -18.50 -11.52
C LEU A 269 4.59 -18.15 -12.96
N LEU A 270 4.26 -16.94 -13.41
CA LEU A 270 4.52 -16.45 -14.77
C LEU A 270 5.72 -15.49 -14.86
N GLY A 271 6.51 -15.34 -13.80
CA GLY A 271 7.71 -14.48 -13.84
C GLY A 271 7.41 -12.97 -13.83
N THR A 272 6.28 -12.57 -13.26
CA THR A 272 5.80 -11.17 -13.27
C THR A 272 6.19 -10.35 -12.04
N GLY A 273 6.90 -10.93 -11.07
CA GLY A 273 7.11 -10.35 -9.73
C GLY A 273 7.95 -9.06 -9.65
N LYS A 274 8.64 -8.67 -10.72
CA LYS A 274 9.38 -7.40 -10.78
C LYS A 274 8.49 -6.20 -11.13
N GLY A 275 7.37 -6.44 -11.81
CA GLY A 275 6.46 -5.42 -12.30
C GLY A 275 5.48 -4.95 -11.22
N HIS A 276 4.79 -3.84 -11.51
CA HIS A 276 3.54 -3.53 -10.85
C HIS A 276 2.43 -4.29 -11.58
N ALA A 277 1.52 -4.93 -10.85
CA ALA A 277 0.38 -5.60 -11.48
C ALA A 277 -0.56 -4.56 -12.10
N HIS A 278 -0.80 -4.69 -13.41
CA HIS A 278 -1.80 -3.91 -14.11
C HIS A 278 -2.98 -4.78 -14.54
N LYS A 279 -4.14 -4.14 -14.75
CA LYS A 279 -5.39 -4.80 -15.16
C LYS A 279 -5.25 -5.62 -16.46
N ASN A 280 -4.39 -5.19 -17.38
CA ASN A 280 -4.18 -5.84 -18.66
C ASN A 280 -3.00 -6.83 -18.69
N ASP A 281 -2.28 -7.02 -17.58
CA ASP A 281 -1.14 -7.94 -17.54
C ASP A 281 -1.63 -9.38 -17.41
N THR A 282 -0.85 -10.36 -17.87
CA THR A 282 -1.11 -11.77 -17.56
C THR A 282 -0.21 -12.21 -16.41
N TYR A 283 -0.79 -12.51 -15.26
CA TYR A 283 -0.06 -13.00 -14.08
C TYR A 283 -0.84 -14.09 -13.34
N ALA A 284 -0.09 -14.97 -12.68
CA ALA A 284 -0.63 -16.01 -11.82
C ALA A 284 0.22 -16.07 -10.56
N ASP A 285 -0.40 -15.75 -9.42
CA ASP A 285 0.31 -15.59 -8.16
C ASP A 285 -0.33 -16.46 -7.08
N VAL A 286 0.51 -17.09 -6.26
CA VAL A 286 0.09 -17.83 -5.06
C VAL A 286 0.82 -17.24 -3.87
N SER A 287 0.08 -16.91 -2.82
CA SER A 287 0.57 -16.20 -1.65
C SER A 287 0.25 -16.94 -0.36
N PHE A 288 1.21 -16.95 0.56
CA PHE A 288 1.02 -17.29 1.97
C PHE A 288 1.29 -16.04 2.80
N PHE A 289 0.38 -15.71 3.70
CA PHE A 289 0.41 -14.46 4.46
C PHE A 289 -0.16 -14.67 5.85
N GLY A 290 0.11 -13.72 6.74
CA GLY A 290 -0.38 -13.79 8.11
C GLY A 290 0.40 -12.90 9.05
N GLN A 291 0.12 -13.08 10.33
CA GLN A 291 0.84 -12.43 11.40
C GLN A 291 0.90 -13.29 12.66
N TYR A 292 1.79 -12.88 13.55
CA TYR A 292 1.96 -13.39 14.89
C TYR A 292 2.29 -12.21 15.80
N GLY A 293 1.43 -11.95 16.78
CA GLY A 293 1.62 -10.94 17.81
C GLY A 293 1.34 -11.51 19.20
N LYS A 294 1.94 -10.89 20.20
CA LYS A 294 1.71 -11.12 21.62
C LYS A 294 1.34 -9.79 22.27
N ASP A 295 0.63 -9.87 23.39
CA ASP A 295 0.21 -8.71 24.19
C ASP A 295 -0.62 -7.68 23.38
N GLU A 296 -1.34 -8.14 22.34
CA GLU A 296 -2.26 -7.31 21.56
C GLU A 296 -3.64 -7.24 22.24
N SER A 297 -3.70 -6.55 23.39
CA SER A 297 -4.87 -6.55 24.29
C SER A 297 -6.21 -6.18 23.64
N ASN A 298 -6.19 -5.45 22.53
CA ASN A 298 -7.38 -5.01 21.80
C ASN A 298 -7.98 -6.08 20.85
N VAL A 299 -7.21 -7.08 20.44
CA VAL A 299 -7.59 -8.03 19.37
C VAL A 299 -7.15 -9.48 19.62
N GLY A 300 -6.25 -9.68 20.58
CA GLY A 300 -5.74 -10.99 20.99
C GLY A 300 -6.73 -11.80 21.81
N ASP A 301 -6.37 -13.06 22.03
CA ASP A 301 -7.11 -13.94 22.94
C ASP A 301 -6.98 -13.50 24.41
N SER A 302 -7.48 -14.31 25.35
CA SER A 302 -7.39 -14.00 26.79
C SER A 302 -5.96 -13.86 27.33
N GLU A 303 -4.96 -14.32 26.57
CA GLU A 303 -3.53 -14.18 26.89
C GLU A 303 -2.87 -13.07 26.06
N GLY A 304 -3.64 -12.30 25.28
CA GLY A 304 -3.13 -11.25 24.40
C GLY A 304 -2.49 -11.78 23.11
N ASN A 305 -2.55 -13.09 22.82
CA ASN A 305 -1.96 -13.64 21.61
C ASN A 305 -2.87 -13.37 20.41
N TYR A 306 -2.28 -12.85 19.33
CA TYR A 306 -3.00 -12.60 18.10
C TYR A 306 -2.30 -13.23 16.88
N VAL A 307 -2.87 -14.32 16.38
CA VAL A 307 -2.27 -15.18 15.36
C VAL A 307 -3.31 -15.54 14.32
N TRP A 308 -3.02 -15.16 13.07
CA TRP A 308 -3.84 -15.54 11.93
C TRP A 308 -2.97 -15.70 10.69
N TYR A 309 -3.44 -16.51 9.75
CA TYR A 309 -2.74 -16.78 8.51
C TYR A 309 -3.71 -17.14 7.40
N GLY A 310 -3.26 -17.03 6.16
CA GLY A 310 -4.07 -17.33 5.00
C GLY A 310 -3.26 -17.70 3.77
N VAL A 311 -3.98 -18.24 2.79
CA VAL A 311 -3.49 -18.53 1.45
C VAL A 311 -4.37 -17.83 0.44
N HIS A 312 -3.76 -17.29 -0.61
CA HIS A 312 -4.48 -16.60 -1.68
C HIS A 312 -3.89 -16.99 -3.02
N ALA A 313 -4.75 -17.23 -4.00
CA ALA A 313 -4.36 -17.46 -5.38
C ALA A 313 -5.11 -16.48 -6.28
N VAL A 314 -4.40 -15.92 -7.26
CA VAL A 314 -5.00 -15.06 -8.27
C VAL A 314 -4.47 -15.39 -9.65
N TYR A 315 -5.37 -15.38 -10.62
CA TYR A 315 -5.05 -15.39 -12.03
C TYR A 315 -5.68 -14.16 -12.70
N ASN A 316 -4.88 -13.39 -13.40
CA ASN A 316 -5.33 -12.25 -14.19
C ASN A 316 -4.80 -12.38 -15.60
N GLN A 317 -5.63 -12.04 -16.57
CA GLN A 317 -5.27 -11.87 -17.98
C GLN A 317 -6.12 -10.73 -18.58
N PRO A 318 -5.87 -10.21 -19.80
CA PRO A 318 -6.60 -9.05 -20.34
C PRO A 318 -8.13 -9.14 -20.30
N GLU A 319 -8.69 -10.35 -20.34
CA GLU A 319 -10.12 -10.67 -20.41
C GLU A 319 -10.78 -10.68 -19.03
N PHE A 320 -10.11 -11.21 -18.02
CA PHE A 320 -10.70 -11.42 -16.70
C PHE A 320 -9.67 -11.52 -15.57
N LEU A 321 -10.19 -11.42 -14.36
CA LEU A 321 -9.49 -11.77 -13.13
C LEU A 321 -10.34 -12.76 -12.35
N PHE A 322 -9.68 -13.72 -11.72
CA PHE A 322 -10.26 -14.57 -10.70
C PHE A 322 -9.28 -14.68 -9.53
N ALA A 323 -9.77 -14.48 -8.32
CA ALA A 323 -9.00 -14.63 -7.09
C ALA A 323 -9.81 -15.40 -6.06
N ALA A 324 -9.09 -16.17 -5.24
CA ALA A 324 -9.66 -16.90 -4.13
C ALA A 324 -8.67 -16.88 -2.96
N GLN A 325 -9.20 -16.84 -1.75
CA GLN A 325 -8.38 -16.96 -0.55
C GLN A 325 -9.11 -17.66 0.59
N TYR A 326 -8.32 -18.20 1.49
CA TYR A 326 -8.75 -18.78 2.76
C TYR A 326 -7.91 -18.17 3.89
N ILE A 327 -8.55 -17.88 5.01
CA ILE A 327 -7.92 -17.28 6.19
C ILE A 327 -8.40 -18.03 7.43
N LYS A 328 -7.50 -18.24 8.39
CA LYS A 328 -7.80 -18.73 9.73
C LYS A 328 -7.19 -17.81 10.77
N ALA A 329 -8.00 -17.35 11.72
CA ALA A 329 -7.57 -16.71 12.96
C ALA A 329 -7.53 -17.75 14.08
N ASP A 330 -6.32 -18.24 14.36
CA ASP A 330 -6.07 -19.30 15.34
C ASP A 330 -6.15 -18.79 16.77
N LYS A 331 -5.61 -17.58 17.00
CA LYS A 331 -5.62 -16.85 18.28
C LYS A 331 -6.13 -15.44 18.03
N ALA A 332 -7.24 -15.08 18.64
CA ALA A 332 -7.89 -13.78 18.56
C ALA A 332 -9.00 -13.71 19.61
N ASP A 333 -9.58 -12.53 19.81
CA ASP A 333 -10.83 -12.38 20.54
C ASP A 333 -12.01 -13.11 19.84
N ASP A 334 -13.08 -13.38 20.59
CA ASP A 334 -14.25 -14.14 20.13
C ASP A 334 -15.01 -13.48 18.96
N THR A 335 -14.78 -12.20 18.67
CA THR A 335 -15.43 -11.50 17.56
C THR A 335 -14.71 -11.71 16.22
N ARG A 336 -13.49 -12.28 16.26
CA ARG A 336 -12.58 -12.47 15.12
C ARG A 336 -12.10 -13.91 14.96
N LYS A 337 -11.96 -14.65 16.06
CA LYS A 337 -11.45 -16.02 16.06
C LYS A 337 -12.35 -16.94 15.24
N GLY A 338 -11.77 -17.66 14.30
CA GLY A 338 -12.51 -18.46 13.33
C GLY A 338 -11.78 -18.60 12.01
N ASP A 339 -12.50 -18.96 10.96
CA ASP A 339 -11.94 -19.13 9.63
C ASP A 339 -12.95 -18.86 8.52
N GLY A 340 -12.45 -18.68 7.32
CA GLY A 340 -13.32 -18.36 6.19
C GLY A 340 -12.59 -18.25 4.86
N TRP A 341 -13.37 -18.07 3.81
CA TRP A 341 -12.89 -17.96 2.46
C TRP A 341 -13.60 -16.85 1.69
N SER A 342 -12.93 -16.40 0.63
CA SER A 342 -13.44 -15.41 -0.31
C SER A 342 -13.12 -15.83 -1.73
N VAL A 343 -14.06 -15.61 -2.64
CA VAL A 343 -13.84 -15.69 -4.08
C VAL A 343 -14.31 -14.40 -4.73
N ASN A 344 -13.52 -13.88 -5.66
CA ASN A 344 -13.91 -12.71 -6.42
C ASN A 344 -13.46 -12.83 -7.88
N GLY A 345 -14.17 -12.13 -8.74
CA GLY A 345 -13.89 -12.13 -10.16
C GLY A 345 -14.29 -10.83 -10.84
N GLU A 346 -13.62 -10.57 -11.95
CA GLU A 346 -13.90 -9.46 -12.85
C GLU A 346 -13.89 -9.98 -14.28
N PHE A 347 -14.92 -9.68 -15.05
CA PHE A 347 -14.98 -9.95 -16.49
C PHE A 347 -15.01 -8.64 -17.27
N ARG A 348 -14.06 -8.46 -18.20
CA ARG A 348 -13.85 -7.21 -18.94
C ARG A 348 -14.49 -7.32 -20.31
N LEU A 349 -15.53 -6.51 -20.53
CA LEU A 349 -16.44 -6.65 -21.67
C LEU A 349 -15.83 -6.21 -23.01
N LYS A 350 -14.65 -5.55 -23.00
CA LYS A 350 -13.88 -5.22 -24.21
C LYS A 350 -13.62 -6.42 -25.13
N THR A 351 -13.66 -7.63 -24.55
CA THR A 351 -13.42 -8.91 -25.23
C THR A 351 -14.61 -9.36 -26.07
N LEU A 352 -15.82 -8.88 -25.75
CA LEU A 352 -17.03 -9.17 -26.49
C LEU A 352 -17.26 -8.18 -27.64
N SER A 353 -16.88 -6.92 -27.44
CA SER A 353 -17.00 -5.85 -28.44
C SER A 353 -16.12 -4.65 -28.07
N GLU A 354 -15.53 -3.99 -29.07
CA GLU A 354 -14.80 -2.73 -28.88
C GLU A 354 -15.69 -1.61 -28.31
N SER A 355 -17.00 -1.63 -28.61
CA SER A 355 -17.97 -0.66 -28.06
C SER A 355 -18.15 -0.78 -26.55
N LEU A 356 -17.77 -1.92 -25.96
CA LEU A 356 -17.82 -2.19 -24.52
C LEU A 356 -16.46 -1.96 -23.84
N ASN A 357 -15.51 -1.32 -24.53
CA ASN A 357 -14.24 -0.96 -23.92
C ASN A 357 -14.46 -0.03 -22.71
N GLY A 358 -13.83 -0.38 -21.58
CA GLY A 358 -14.00 0.31 -20.31
C GLY A 358 -15.09 -0.28 -19.40
N TRP A 359 -16.00 -1.10 -19.92
CA TRP A 359 -17.02 -1.78 -19.12
C TRP A 359 -16.51 -3.10 -18.53
N ASN A 360 -16.80 -3.33 -17.26
CA ASN A 360 -16.44 -4.56 -16.54
C ASN A 360 -17.63 -4.99 -15.66
N VAL A 361 -17.80 -6.30 -15.51
CA VAL A 361 -18.72 -6.91 -14.54
C VAL A 361 -17.88 -7.54 -13.45
N LEU A 362 -18.29 -7.39 -12.20
CA LEU A 362 -17.56 -7.90 -11.05
C LEU A 362 -18.50 -8.58 -10.06
N ALA A 363 -17.97 -9.58 -9.36
CA ALA A 363 -18.67 -10.23 -8.27
C ALA A 363 -17.67 -10.71 -7.20
N ARG A 364 -18.14 -10.78 -5.96
CA ARG A 364 -17.41 -11.33 -4.83
C ARG A 364 -18.36 -11.98 -3.84
N TYR A 365 -17.94 -13.09 -3.28
CA TYR A 365 -18.62 -13.76 -2.17
C TYR A 365 -17.60 -14.09 -1.09
N ASP A 366 -17.96 -13.76 0.13
CA ASP A 366 -17.18 -13.98 1.33
C ASP A 366 -17.98 -14.77 2.34
N ASP A 367 -17.32 -15.70 3.02
CA ASP A 367 -17.88 -16.53 4.09
C ASP A 367 -16.85 -16.63 5.21
N TYR A 368 -17.24 -16.23 6.42
CA TYR A 368 -16.38 -16.30 7.60
C TYR A 368 -17.19 -16.80 8.79
N THR A 369 -16.75 -17.88 9.41
CA THR A 369 -17.41 -18.49 10.55
C THR A 369 -16.56 -18.29 11.79
N LEU A 370 -17.14 -17.66 12.80
CA LEU A 370 -16.51 -17.54 14.11
C LEU A 370 -16.51 -18.89 14.83
N ASP A 371 -15.53 -19.11 15.71
CA ASP A 371 -15.48 -20.29 16.60
C ASP A 371 -16.73 -20.38 17.51
N THR A 372 -17.48 -19.29 17.66
CA THR A 372 -18.79 -19.25 18.33
C THR A 372 -19.96 -19.70 17.45
N ASP A 373 -19.69 -20.34 16.30
CA ASP A 373 -20.64 -20.78 15.28
C ASP A 373 -21.48 -19.66 14.64
N VAL A 374 -21.00 -18.42 14.69
CA VAL A 374 -21.65 -17.28 14.01
C VAL A 374 -21.07 -17.14 12.60
N GLU A 375 -21.88 -17.44 11.60
CA GLU A 375 -21.54 -17.21 10.19
C GLU A 375 -21.73 -15.74 9.81
N LYS A 376 -20.75 -15.16 9.12
CA LYS A 376 -20.77 -13.82 8.50
C LYS A 376 -20.54 -13.96 7.01
N LYS A 377 -21.44 -13.41 6.20
CA LYS A 377 -21.38 -13.49 4.74
C LYS A 377 -21.48 -12.12 4.12
N THR A 378 -20.77 -11.93 3.02
CA THR A 378 -20.86 -10.72 2.18
C THR A 378 -20.96 -11.13 0.73
N THR A 379 -22.00 -10.65 0.03
CA THR A 379 -22.15 -10.83 -1.43
C THR A 379 -22.09 -9.47 -2.10
N ILE A 380 -21.25 -9.33 -3.13
CA ILE A 380 -21.12 -8.11 -3.94
C ILE A 380 -21.30 -8.49 -5.41
N ALA A 381 -22.11 -7.74 -6.14
CA ALA A 381 -22.21 -7.84 -7.59
C ALA A 381 -22.35 -6.45 -8.21
N GLY A 382 -21.58 -6.15 -9.25
CA GLY A 382 -21.55 -4.80 -9.80
C GLY A 382 -21.07 -4.69 -11.24
N VAL A 383 -21.18 -3.47 -11.75
CA VAL A 383 -20.72 -3.05 -13.07
C VAL A 383 -19.86 -1.80 -12.91
N ALA A 384 -18.68 -1.83 -13.52
CA ALA A 384 -17.75 -0.71 -13.55
C ALA A 384 -17.60 -0.16 -14.98
N TYR A 385 -17.50 1.16 -15.10
CA TYR A 385 -17.22 1.86 -16.34
C TYR A 385 -16.06 2.84 -16.17
N ARG A 386 -14.96 2.55 -16.85
CA ARG A 386 -13.79 3.41 -16.88
C ARG A 386 -13.95 4.49 -17.95
N TYR A 387 -14.30 5.70 -17.53
CA TYR A 387 -14.44 6.85 -18.42
C TYR A 387 -13.08 7.29 -19.01
N ASN A 388 -12.04 7.35 -18.17
CA ASN A 388 -10.66 7.57 -18.60
C ASN A 388 -9.68 7.04 -17.54
N LYS A 389 -8.37 7.30 -17.70
CA LYS A 389 -7.34 6.82 -16.74
C LYS A 389 -7.46 7.41 -15.32
N ASN A 390 -8.22 8.49 -15.16
CA ASN A 390 -8.37 9.25 -13.93
C ASN A 390 -9.76 9.06 -13.30
N ILE A 391 -10.77 8.59 -14.05
CA ILE A 391 -12.16 8.51 -13.59
C ILE A 391 -12.75 7.14 -13.93
N GLU A 392 -13.25 6.44 -12.91
CA GLU A 392 -14.02 5.21 -13.01
C GLU A 392 -15.32 5.34 -12.22
N PHE A 393 -16.41 4.83 -12.80
CA PHE A 393 -17.71 4.75 -12.15
C PHE A 393 -18.01 3.29 -11.82
N VAL A 394 -18.56 3.02 -10.65
CA VAL A 394 -18.96 1.68 -10.24
C VAL A 394 -20.37 1.74 -9.66
N VAL A 395 -21.22 0.81 -10.09
CA VAL A 395 -22.53 0.56 -9.47
C VAL A 395 -22.54 -0.86 -8.98
N ASP A 396 -22.85 -1.07 -7.70
CA ASP A 396 -22.89 -2.40 -7.11
C ASP A 396 -24.08 -2.57 -6.16
N TYR A 397 -24.48 -3.83 -6.02
CA TYR A 397 -25.33 -4.32 -4.94
C TYR A 397 -24.45 -5.11 -3.97
N GLN A 398 -24.61 -4.83 -2.68
CA GLN A 398 -23.98 -5.57 -1.61
C GLN A 398 -25.00 -6.03 -0.57
N LYS A 399 -24.87 -7.29 -0.15
CA LYS A 399 -25.66 -7.91 0.91
C LYS A 399 -24.74 -8.46 1.99
N ASP A 400 -24.96 -8.02 3.21
CA ASP A 400 -24.22 -8.41 4.40
C ASP A 400 -25.15 -9.25 5.29
N GLU A 401 -24.75 -10.48 5.64
CA GLU A 401 -25.52 -11.41 6.48
C GLU A 401 -24.70 -11.84 7.69
N GLU A 402 -25.36 -12.05 8.82
CA GLU A 402 -24.74 -12.60 10.03
C GLU A 402 -25.76 -13.45 10.79
N ALA A 403 -25.33 -14.66 11.19
CA ALA A 403 -26.17 -15.69 11.80
C ALA A 403 -27.47 -15.96 11.00
N GLY A 404 -27.36 -16.02 9.67
CA GLY A 404 -28.48 -16.26 8.75
C GLY A 404 -29.45 -15.09 8.57
N ASN A 405 -29.20 -13.94 9.20
CA ASN A 405 -30.04 -12.75 9.07
C ASN A 405 -29.35 -11.71 8.20
N THR A 406 -30.10 -11.11 7.28
CA THR A 406 -29.64 -9.94 6.53
C THR A 406 -29.42 -8.77 7.48
N LYS A 407 -28.20 -8.26 7.56
CA LYS A 407 -27.82 -7.09 8.36
C LYS A 407 -27.92 -5.81 7.57
N ASN A 408 -27.46 -5.85 6.31
CA ASN A 408 -27.56 -4.73 5.39
C ASN A 408 -27.77 -5.21 3.95
N GLU A 409 -28.59 -4.47 3.22
CA GLU A 409 -28.67 -4.52 1.75
C GLU A 409 -28.45 -3.13 1.21
N LYS A 410 -27.46 -2.96 0.33
CA LYS A 410 -27.12 -1.65 -0.20
C LYS A 410 -26.87 -1.66 -1.69
N VAL A 411 -27.25 -0.56 -2.32
CA VAL A 411 -26.85 -0.20 -3.67
C VAL A 411 -25.93 0.99 -3.58
N LEU A 412 -24.71 0.85 -4.10
CA LEU A 412 -23.71 1.92 -4.12
C LEU A 412 -23.51 2.38 -5.56
N LEU A 413 -23.40 3.70 -5.71
CA LEU A 413 -22.92 4.35 -6.92
C LEU A 413 -21.67 5.13 -6.54
N THR A 414 -20.51 4.65 -6.97
CA THR A 414 -19.22 5.21 -6.61
C THR A 414 -18.54 5.82 -7.82
N THR A 415 -17.95 7.00 -7.64
CA THR A 415 -17.01 7.63 -8.57
C THR A 415 -15.63 7.61 -7.93
N GLU A 416 -14.71 6.91 -8.58
CA GLU A 416 -13.29 6.91 -8.25
C GLU A 416 -12.57 7.97 -9.10
N VAL A 417 -11.84 8.86 -8.42
CA VAL A 417 -11.03 9.90 -9.06
C VAL A 417 -9.57 9.77 -8.65
N ASN A 418 -8.67 9.56 -9.61
CA ASN A 418 -7.23 9.42 -9.44
C ASN A 418 -6.48 10.54 -10.17
N TRP A 419 -5.44 11.13 -9.58
CA TRP A 419 -4.60 12.17 -10.23
C TRP A 419 -3.13 12.14 -9.80
#